data_AF-A0A3M1ICC5-F1
#
_entry.id   AF-A0A3M1ICC5-F1
#
_cell.length_a   1.000
_cell.length_b   1.000
_cell.length_c   1.000
_cell.angle_alpha   90.00
_cell.angle_beta   90.00
_cell.angle_gamma   90.00
#
_symmetry.space_group_name_H-M   'P 1'
#
loop_
_entity.id
_entity.type
_entity.pdbx_description
1 polymer ?
#
loop_
_entity_poly.entity_id
_entity_poly.type
_entity_poly.pdbx_seq_one_letter_code
_entity_poly.pdbx_strand_id
1 'polypeptide(L)'
;KVHDQNGRLIENFMGFTKILDLQVGLEAYAGPGGWNDPDMLEVGNGNLTLEENRAHFSLWCILAAPLMMGNDIRQAPPEILEILLNKEVIAVDQDPLGRQGRKVRDEGDLEVWSKELHDGTRAVVLFNRSDAPARIEVSWPEIGYPAHLRARVRDLWKHQDVGTFTGRYGAEVPSHGVVMVKIIP
;
A
#
# COMPACT_ATOMS: atom_id res chain seq x y z
N LYS A 1 4.58 19.17 -3.63
CA LYS A 1 5.98 19.62 -3.54
C LYS A 1 6.06 20.83 -2.63
N VAL A 2 6.62 20.63 -1.44
CA VAL A 2 6.96 21.70 -0.50
C VAL A 2 8.45 22.01 -0.70
N HIS A 3 8.91 23.20 -0.35
CA HIS A 3 10.34 23.51 -0.35
C HIS A 3 10.85 23.52 1.10
N ASP A 4 12.04 22.98 1.35
CA ASP A 4 12.73 23.17 2.62
C ASP A 4 13.23 24.62 2.77
N GLN A 5 13.78 24.93 3.94
CA GLN A 5 14.41 26.21 4.27
C GLN A 5 15.57 26.63 3.35
N ASN A 6 16.07 25.72 2.50
CA ASN A 6 17.12 25.96 1.53
C ASN A 6 16.62 25.97 0.07
N GLY A 7 15.30 25.94 -0.14
CA GLY A 7 14.69 25.92 -1.47
C GLY A 7 14.79 24.57 -2.19
N ARG A 8 15.11 23.48 -1.50
CA ARG A 8 15.08 22.11 -2.06
C ARG A 8 13.66 21.57 -2.03
N LEU A 9 13.26 20.90 -3.10
CA LEU A 9 11.98 20.19 -3.12
C LEU A 9 12.03 19.07 -2.08
N ILE A 10 11.05 19.07 -1.17
CA ILE A 10 10.84 18.02 -0.19
C ILE A 10 9.52 17.31 -0.49
N GLU A 11 9.55 16.00 -0.32
CA GLU A 11 8.38 15.17 -0.50
C GLU A 11 7.34 15.45 0.59
N ASN A 12 6.06 15.39 0.18
CA ASN A 12 4.92 15.55 1.06
C ASN A 12 3.80 14.60 0.62
N PHE A 13 2.78 14.39 1.44
CA PHE A 13 1.66 13.49 1.12
C PHE A 13 1.07 13.69 -0.29
N MET A 14 0.94 14.94 -0.72
CA MET A 14 0.45 15.31 -2.05
C MET A 14 1.39 14.94 -3.22
N GLY A 15 2.65 14.60 -2.98
CA GLY A 15 3.61 14.22 -4.01
C GLY A 15 3.39 12.77 -4.44
N PHE A 16 3.59 11.81 -3.53
CA PHE A 16 3.50 10.38 -3.85
C PHE A 16 2.08 9.97 -4.23
N THR A 17 1.06 10.62 -3.68
CA THR A 17 -0.35 10.36 -4.06
C THR A 17 -0.64 10.78 -5.50
N LYS A 18 -0.04 11.87 -6.00
CA LYS A 18 -0.14 12.23 -7.42
C LYS A 18 0.55 11.22 -8.33
N ILE A 19 1.69 10.71 -7.89
CA ILE A 19 2.40 9.65 -8.61
C ILE A 19 1.57 8.37 -8.63
N LEU A 20 0.98 7.98 -7.49
CA LEU A 20 0.06 6.85 -7.36
C LEU A 20 -1.10 6.98 -8.35
N ASP A 21 -1.70 8.17 -8.46
CA ASP A 21 -2.84 8.42 -9.36
C ASP A 21 -2.45 8.17 -10.83
N LEU A 22 -1.18 8.42 -11.21
CA LEU A 22 -0.67 8.14 -12.56
C LEU A 22 -0.47 6.64 -12.84
N GLN A 23 -0.48 5.78 -11.82
CA GLN A 23 -0.32 4.33 -11.99
C GLN A 23 -1.64 3.59 -12.30
N VAL A 24 -2.78 4.26 -12.14
CA VAL A 24 -4.09 3.67 -12.40
C VAL A 24 -4.25 3.35 -13.89
N GLY A 25 -4.55 2.09 -14.22
CA GLY A 25 -4.71 1.62 -15.60
C GLY A 25 -3.41 1.11 -16.23
N LEU A 26 -2.27 1.17 -15.52
CA LEU A 26 -0.99 0.66 -16.01
C LEU A 26 -0.72 -0.80 -15.59
N GLU A 27 -1.58 -1.41 -14.78
CA GLU A 27 -1.34 -2.73 -14.17
C GLU A 27 -1.14 -3.86 -15.18
N ALA A 28 -1.69 -3.73 -16.39
CA ALA A 28 -1.57 -4.73 -17.45
C ALA A 28 -0.18 -4.75 -18.12
N TYR A 29 0.63 -3.70 -17.93
CA TYR A 29 1.95 -3.57 -18.55
C TYR A 29 3.11 -4.03 -17.64
N ALA A 30 2.85 -4.26 -16.36
CA ALA A 30 3.84 -4.75 -15.41
C ALA A 30 3.84 -6.28 -15.32
N GLY A 31 5.03 -6.87 -15.21
CA GLY A 31 5.22 -8.30 -15.07
C GLY A 31 6.69 -8.70 -14.90
N PRO A 32 6.98 -9.99 -14.68
CA PRO A 32 8.36 -10.47 -14.60
C PRO A 32 9.21 -10.03 -15.80
N GLY A 33 10.25 -9.24 -15.53
CA GLY A 33 11.16 -8.71 -16.55
C GLY A 33 10.89 -7.26 -16.98
N GLY A 34 9.76 -6.66 -16.58
CA GLY A 34 9.45 -5.25 -16.86
C GLY A 34 8.40 -4.71 -15.89
N TRP A 35 8.76 -3.68 -15.13
CA TRP A 35 7.93 -3.11 -14.06
C TRP A 35 7.63 -1.65 -14.34
N ASN A 36 6.43 -1.19 -13.97
CA ASN A 36 6.16 0.24 -13.89
C ASN A 36 6.97 0.82 -12.73
N ASP A 37 7.68 1.91 -12.98
CA ASP A 37 8.52 2.59 -12.00
C ASP A 37 7.88 3.92 -11.60
N PRO A 38 7.17 3.98 -10.46
CA PRO A 38 6.63 5.21 -9.92
C PRO A 38 7.69 6.08 -9.20
N ASP A 39 8.98 5.92 -9.48
CA ASP A 39 10.08 6.63 -8.81
C ASP A 39 10.40 6.08 -7.41
N MET A 40 11.54 6.54 -6.86
CA MET A 40 12.13 6.07 -5.61
C MET A 40 11.21 6.26 -4.38
N LEU A 41 11.44 5.43 -3.37
CA LEU A 41 10.81 5.58 -2.06
C LEU A 41 11.33 6.83 -1.34
N GLU A 42 10.41 7.67 -0.88
CA GLU A 42 10.68 8.80 0.00
C GLU A 42 10.46 8.44 1.49
N VAL A 43 10.43 7.13 1.80
CA VAL A 43 10.28 6.62 3.15
C VAL A 43 11.47 7.05 4.01
N GLY A 44 11.22 7.79 5.09
CA GLY A 44 12.25 8.36 5.95
C GLY A 44 12.96 9.58 5.37
N ASN A 45 12.45 10.13 4.27
CA ASN A 45 12.83 11.41 3.69
C ASN A 45 11.71 12.43 3.80
N GLY A 46 12.03 13.68 3.46
CA GLY A 46 11.05 14.76 3.34
C GLY A 46 10.35 15.03 4.67
N ASN A 47 9.05 15.34 4.60
CA ASN A 47 8.25 15.73 5.76
C ASN A 47 7.00 14.85 5.89
N LEU A 48 7.13 13.56 5.58
CA LEU A 48 6.05 12.57 5.71
C LEU A 48 5.87 12.14 7.16
N THR A 49 4.62 12.07 7.62
CA THR A 49 4.30 11.45 8.93
C THR A 49 4.54 9.94 8.89
N LEU A 50 4.61 9.29 10.05
CA LEU A 50 4.80 7.82 10.10
C LEU A 50 3.67 7.07 9.36
N GLU A 51 2.43 7.55 9.46
CA GLU A 51 1.29 6.97 8.74
C GLU A 51 1.42 7.14 7.23
N GLU A 52 1.87 8.30 6.77
CA GLU A 52 2.12 8.58 5.34
C GLU A 52 3.27 7.73 4.79
N ASN A 53 4.33 7.51 5.58
CA ASN A 53 5.43 6.61 5.22
C ASN A 53 4.93 5.16 5.05
N ARG A 54 4.07 4.67 5.97
CA ARG A 54 3.44 3.34 5.85
C ARG A 54 2.53 3.26 4.62
N ALA A 55 1.76 4.31 4.35
CA ALA A 55 0.89 4.39 3.19
C ALA A 55 1.69 4.29 1.89
N HIS A 56 2.70 5.14 1.73
CA HIS A 56 3.57 5.18 0.57
C HIS A 56 4.24 3.81 0.32
N PHE A 57 4.83 3.20 1.35
CA PHE A 57 5.46 1.87 1.24
C PHE A 57 4.45 0.78 0.85
N SER A 58 3.29 0.74 1.51
CA SER A 58 2.24 -0.25 1.22
C SER A 58 1.75 -0.15 -0.22
N LEU A 59 1.56 1.07 -0.72
CA LEU A 59 1.08 1.34 -2.07
C LEU A 59 2.12 0.94 -3.12
N TRP A 60 3.41 1.26 -2.92
CA TRP A 60 4.48 0.81 -3.82
C TRP A 60 4.54 -0.72 -3.89
N CYS A 61 4.41 -1.42 -2.75
CA CYS A 61 4.39 -2.88 -2.72
C CYS A 61 3.15 -3.48 -3.43
N ILE A 62 1.98 -2.85 -3.30
CA ILE A 62 0.79 -3.25 -4.07
C ILE A 62 0.99 -3.01 -5.56
N LEU A 63 1.72 -1.97 -5.95
CA LEU A 63 2.00 -1.68 -7.36
C LEU A 63 3.06 -2.62 -7.98
N ALA A 64 3.72 -3.47 -7.19
CA ALA A 64 4.90 -4.23 -7.64
C ALA A 64 6.01 -3.30 -8.18
N ALA A 65 6.18 -2.15 -7.53
CA ALA A 65 7.14 -1.13 -7.91
C ALA A 65 8.56 -1.49 -7.44
N PRO A 66 9.61 -1.05 -8.15
CA PRO A 66 10.97 -1.14 -7.61
C PRO A 66 11.09 -0.45 -6.24
N LEU A 67 11.49 -1.21 -5.20
CA LEU A 67 11.70 -0.67 -3.84
C LEU A 67 13.09 -0.03 -3.69
N MET A 68 13.32 1.07 -4.41
CA MET A 68 14.57 1.83 -4.38
C MET A 68 14.52 2.89 -3.29
N MET A 69 15.32 2.73 -2.23
CA MET A 69 15.39 3.69 -1.12
C MET A 69 16.04 5.01 -1.54
N GLY A 70 15.35 6.13 -1.31
CA GLY A 70 15.88 7.48 -1.54
C GLY A 70 16.56 8.12 -0.34
N ASN A 71 16.57 7.48 0.84
CA ASN A 71 16.96 8.09 2.12
C ASN A 71 18.42 7.81 2.55
N ASP A 72 18.92 8.62 3.50
CA ASP A 72 20.20 8.34 4.18
C ASP A 72 20.02 7.30 5.28
N ILE A 73 20.21 6.03 4.92
CA ILE A 73 20.05 4.88 5.83
C ILE A 73 20.95 4.93 7.07
N ARG A 74 22.02 5.74 7.08
CA ARG A 74 22.91 5.89 8.25
C ARG A 74 22.23 6.67 9.38
N GLN A 75 21.20 7.45 9.04
CA GLN A 75 20.46 8.31 9.96
C GLN A 75 18.99 7.90 10.09
N ALA A 76 18.59 6.79 9.46
CA ALA A 76 17.22 6.31 9.53
C ALA A 76 16.86 5.91 10.97
N PRO A 77 15.83 6.52 11.58
CA PRO A 77 15.41 6.16 12.93
C PRO A 77 14.71 4.78 12.92
N PRO A 78 14.62 4.10 14.07
CA PRO A 78 14.10 2.73 14.16
C PRO A 78 12.72 2.54 13.51
N GLU A 79 11.80 3.49 13.68
CA GLU A 79 10.45 3.45 13.13
C GLU A 79 10.42 3.48 11.58
N ILE A 80 11.41 4.10 10.94
CA ILE A 80 11.56 4.09 9.48
C ILE A 80 12.15 2.76 9.02
N LEU A 81 13.11 2.22 9.77
CA LEU A 81 13.67 0.89 9.50
C LEU A 81 12.61 -0.20 9.64
N GLU A 82 11.69 -0.08 10.61
CA GLU A 82 10.54 -0.99 10.75
C GLU A 82 9.65 -1.01 9.49
N ILE A 83 9.44 0.14 8.85
CA ILE A 83 8.71 0.24 7.58
C ILE A 83 9.50 -0.44 6.47
N LEU A 84 10.75 -0.02 6.26
CA LEU A 84 11.60 -0.50 5.16
C LEU A 84 11.96 -1.98 5.25
N LEU A 85 11.92 -2.56 6.46
CA LEU A 85 12.28 -3.97 6.71
C LEU A 85 11.06 -4.86 6.98
N ASN A 86 9.82 -4.36 6.80
CA ASN A 86 8.63 -5.17 7.00
C ASN A 86 8.56 -6.31 5.97
N LYS A 87 8.97 -7.51 6.40
CA LYS A 87 9.06 -8.70 5.54
C LYS A 87 7.72 -9.13 4.94
N GLU A 88 6.60 -8.86 5.61
CA GLU A 88 5.29 -9.28 5.11
C GLU A 88 4.79 -8.36 3.99
N VAL A 89 5.06 -7.07 4.12
CA VAL A 89 4.77 -6.06 3.09
C VAL A 89 5.71 -6.24 1.89
N ILE A 90 7.00 -6.47 2.13
CA ILE A 90 7.97 -6.81 1.07
C ILE A 90 7.58 -8.11 0.35
N ALA A 91 7.07 -9.12 1.07
CA ALA A 91 6.62 -10.36 0.44
C ALA A 91 5.39 -10.18 -0.46
N VAL A 92 4.62 -9.10 -0.28
CA VAL A 92 3.56 -8.72 -1.25
C VAL A 92 4.19 -8.13 -2.49
N ASP A 93 5.19 -7.26 -2.36
CA ASP A 93 5.91 -6.68 -3.49
C ASP A 93 6.58 -7.77 -4.34
N GLN A 94 7.38 -8.62 -3.68
CA GLN A 94 8.22 -9.66 -4.27
C GLN A 94 7.47 -10.95 -4.62
N ASP A 95 6.14 -10.93 -4.67
CA ASP A 95 5.36 -12.11 -5.03
C ASP A 95 5.69 -12.60 -6.45
N PRO A 96 5.97 -13.90 -6.66
CA PRO A 96 6.49 -14.41 -7.92
C PRO A 96 5.48 -14.38 -9.07
N LEU A 97 4.18 -14.17 -8.80
CA LEU A 97 3.22 -13.91 -9.87
C LEU A 97 3.55 -12.61 -10.61
N GLY A 98 4.20 -11.66 -9.93
CA GLY A 98 4.68 -10.42 -10.52
C GLY A 98 3.59 -9.55 -11.12
N ARG A 99 2.34 -9.69 -10.66
CA ARG A 99 1.22 -8.88 -11.15
C ARG A 99 1.08 -7.62 -10.31
N GLN A 100 1.13 -6.46 -10.96
CA GLN A 100 0.79 -5.20 -10.32
C GLN A 100 -0.68 -5.23 -9.83
N GLY A 101 -0.90 -4.67 -8.64
CA GLY A 101 -2.23 -4.44 -8.09
C GLY A 101 -2.93 -3.26 -8.76
N ARG A 102 -4.24 -3.14 -8.50
CA ARG A 102 -5.08 -2.08 -9.07
C ARG A 102 -5.97 -1.44 -8.02
N LYS A 103 -6.42 -0.22 -8.27
CA LYS A 103 -7.50 0.42 -7.50
C LYS A 103 -8.83 -0.26 -7.87
N VAL A 104 -9.47 -0.89 -6.90
CA VAL A 104 -10.76 -1.60 -7.09
C VAL A 104 -11.96 -0.76 -6.66
N ARG A 105 -11.75 0.22 -5.79
CA ARG A 105 -12.75 1.23 -5.43
C ARG A 105 -12.12 2.58 -5.18
N ASP A 106 -12.82 3.62 -5.61
CA ASP A 106 -12.47 5.03 -5.44
C ASP A 106 -13.74 5.78 -5.00
N GLU A 107 -13.75 6.27 -3.77
CA GLU A 107 -14.82 7.08 -3.18
C GLU A 107 -14.29 8.48 -2.81
N GLY A 108 -13.44 9.04 -3.67
CA GLY A 108 -12.76 10.31 -3.43
C GLY A 108 -11.57 10.11 -2.51
N ASP A 109 -11.75 10.39 -1.23
CA ASP A 109 -10.65 10.26 -0.27
C ASP A 109 -10.46 8.84 0.26
N LEU A 110 -11.44 7.96 0.08
CA LEU A 110 -11.39 6.59 0.58
C LEU A 110 -11.20 5.62 -0.59
N GLU A 111 -10.07 4.93 -0.61
CA GLU A 111 -9.68 4.06 -1.70
C GLU A 111 -9.46 2.62 -1.23
N VAL A 112 -9.74 1.67 -2.13
CA VAL A 112 -9.39 0.26 -1.94
C VAL A 112 -8.53 -0.19 -3.11
N TRP A 113 -7.36 -0.72 -2.79
CA TRP A 113 -6.43 -1.30 -3.75
C TRP A 113 -6.26 -2.79 -3.50
N SER A 114 -6.09 -3.58 -4.56
CA SER A 114 -5.90 -5.02 -4.43
C SER A 114 -4.88 -5.57 -5.43
N LYS A 115 -4.03 -6.48 -4.94
CA LYS A 115 -3.07 -7.28 -5.71
C LYS A 115 -3.37 -8.76 -5.52
N GLU A 116 -3.42 -9.49 -6.62
CA GLU A 116 -3.49 -10.95 -6.62
C GLU A 116 -2.08 -11.54 -6.46
N LEU A 117 -1.93 -12.49 -5.55
CA LEU A 117 -0.68 -13.20 -5.27
C LEU A 117 -0.69 -14.59 -5.90
N HIS A 118 0.49 -15.20 -6.07
CA HIS A 118 0.67 -16.47 -6.77
C HIS A 118 -0.13 -17.65 -6.20
N ASP A 119 -0.41 -17.65 -4.90
CA ASP A 119 -1.14 -18.71 -4.19
C ASP A 119 -2.67 -18.48 -4.20
N GLY A 120 -3.15 -17.46 -4.91
CA GLY A 120 -4.54 -17.06 -4.94
C GLY A 120 -4.93 -16.06 -3.85
N THR A 121 -4.07 -15.80 -2.86
CA THR A 121 -4.29 -14.77 -1.83
C THR A 121 -4.51 -13.40 -2.48
N ARG A 122 -5.32 -12.54 -1.83
CA ARG A 122 -5.43 -11.13 -2.19
C ARG A 122 -4.75 -10.28 -1.14
N ALA A 123 -3.73 -9.52 -1.54
CA ALA A 123 -3.26 -8.39 -0.75
C ALA A 123 -4.20 -7.21 -1.01
N VAL A 124 -4.63 -6.54 0.06
CA VAL A 124 -5.54 -5.38 0.00
C VAL A 124 -4.98 -4.25 0.83
N VAL A 125 -5.04 -3.04 0.28
CA VAL A 125 -4.79 -1.80 1.01
C VAL A 125 -6.09 -1.01 1.07
N LEU A 126 -6.52 -0.68 2.29
CA LEU A 126 -7.54 0.31 2.58
C LEU A 126 -6.81 1.63 2.82
N PHE A 127 -6.96 2.60 1.93
CA PHE A 127 -6.21 3.85 1.97
C PHE A 127 -7.13 5.03 2.23
N ASN A 128 -6.80 5.82 3.26
CA ASN A 128 -7.52 7.01 3.63
C ASN A 128 -6.70 8.25 3.27
N ARG A 129 -7.16 9.03 2.31
CA ARG A 129 -6.56 10.29 1.86
C ARG A 129 -7.11 11.51 2.60
N SER A 130 -8.15 11.33 3.42
CA SER A 130 -8.79 12.43 4.15
C SER A 130 -8.02 12.79 5.41
N ASP A 131 -8.29 14.00 5.92
CA ASP A 131 -7.68 14.54 7.14
C ASP A 131 -8.22 13.93 8.45
N ALA A 132 -9.15 12.97 8.40
CA ALA A 132 -9.78 12.36 9.57
C ALA A 132 -9.82 10.82 9.49
N PRO A 133 -9.81 10.08 10.62
CA PRO A 133 -10.02 8.64 10.60
C PRO A 133 -11.36 8.26 9.97
N ALA A 134 -11.36 7.20 9.17
CA ALA A 134 -12.55 6.73 8.48
C ALA A 134 -12.60 5.20 8.43
N ARG A 135 -13.82 4.65 8.46
CA ARG A 135 -14.06 3.23 8.24
C ARG A 135 -14.06 2.92 6.75
N ILE A 136 -13.20 2.01 6.31
CA ILE A 136 -13.15 1.53 4.93
C ILE A 136 -13.40 0.01 4.92
N GLU A 137 -14.22 -0.47 3.98
CA GLU A 137 -14.52 -1.89 3.81
C GLU A 137 -14.14 -2.39 2.41
N VAL A 138 -13.91 -3.69 2.26
CA VAL A 138 -13.73 -4.36 0.97
C VAL A 138 -14.62 -5.59 0.94
N SER A 139 -15.39 -5.76 -0.13
CA SER A 139 -16.18 -6.97 -0.38
C SER A 139 -15.38 -7.97 -1.21
N TRP A 140 -15.67 -9.25 -1.02
CA TRP A 140 -15.04 -10.34 -1.77
C TRP A 140 -15.21 -10.21 -3.29
N PRO A 141 -16.40 -9.83 -3.81
CA PRO A 141 -16.55 -9.61 -5.25
C PRO A 141 -15.63 -8.52 -5.83
N GLU A 142 -15.33 -7.44 -5.09
CA GLU A 142 -14.42 -6.37 -5.55
C GLU A 142 -13.00 -6.88 -5.81
N ILE A 143 -12.58 -7.90 -5.06
CA ILE A 143 -11.24 -8.52 -5.17
C ILE A 143 -11.26 -9.84 -5.95
N GLY A 144 -12.39 -10.18 -6.58
CA GLY A 144 -12.54 -11.36 -7.43
C GLY A 144 -12.83 -12.67 -6.69
N TYR A 145 -13.23 -12.61 -5.42
CA TYR A 145 -13.67 -13.76 -4.64
C TYR A 145 -15.21 -13.90 -4.63
N PRO A 146 -15.76 -15.11 -4.46
CA PRO A 146 -17.20 -15.29 -4.26
C PRO A 146 -17.69 -14.66 -2.95
N ALA A 147 -18.88 -14.05 -2.96
CA ALA A 147 -19.45 -13.39 -1.78
C ALA A 147 -19.70 -14.33 -0.57
N HIS A 148 -19.81 -15.64 -0.79
CA HIS A 148 -20.01 -16.64 0.26
C HIS A 148 -18.70 -17.25 0.78
N LEU A 149 -17.55 -16.89 0.19
CA LEU A 149 -16.25 -17.40 0.61
C LEU A 149 -15.95 -16.95 2.04
N ARG A 150 -15.47 -17.90 2.85
CA ARG A 150 -14.94 -17.65 4.19
C ARG A 150 -13.42 -17.58 4.10
N ALA A 151 -12.83 -16.44 4.42
CA ALA A 151 -11.40 -16.19 4.26
C ALA A 151 -10.77 -15.69 5.56
N ARG A 152 -9.53 -16.10 5.84
CA ARG A 152 -8.73 -15.58 6.95
C ARG A 152 -8.09 -14.25 6.55
N VAL A 153 -8.12 -13.28 7.46
CA VAL A 153 -7.53 -11.95 7.23
C VAL A 153 -6.36 -11.76 8.19
N ARG A 154 -5.21 -11.35 7.63
CA ARG A 154 -3.99 -11.02 8.36
C ARG A 154 -3.58 -9.58 8.10
N ASP A 155 -3.43 -8.78 9.14
CA ASP A 155 -2.92 -7.41 9.10
C ASP A 155 -1.39 -7.43 9.09
N LEU A 156 -0.80 -6.85 8.04
CA LEU A 156 0.64 -6.93 7.76
C LEU A 156 1.45 -5.90 8.54
N TRP A 157 0.81 -4.83 9.04
CA TRP A 157 1.44 -3.83 9.89
C TRP A 157 1.36 -4.22 11.37
N LYS A 158 0.28 -4.90 11.76
CA LYS A 158 0.14 -5.46 13.13
C LYS A 158 0.77 -6.85 13.28
N HIS A 159 1.21 -7.47 12.19
CA HIS A 159 1.71 -8.85 12.16
C HIS A 159 0.74 -9.87 12.79
N GLN A 160 -0.57 -9.63 12.64
CA GLN A 160 -1.60 -10.32 13.40
C GLN A 160 -2.69 -10.86 12.49
N ASP A 161 -3.12 -12.11 12.76
CA ASP A 161 -4.35 -12.65 12.19
C ASP A 161 -5.54 -11.99 12.91
N VAL A 162 -6.31 -11.18 12.19
CA VAL A 162 -7.41 -10.37 12.76
C VAL A 162 -8.74 -11.11 12.76
N GLY A 163 -8.81 -12.27 12.11
CA GLY A 163 -9.97 -13.17 12.18
C GLY A 163 -10.27 -13.87 10.86
N THR A 164 -11.47 -14.45 10.80
CA THR A 164 -12.01 -15.08 9.60
C THR A 164 -13.35 -14.45 9.28
N PHE A 165 -13.51 -14.00 8.04
CA PHE A 165 -14.66 -13.21 7.61
C PHE A 165 -15.32 -13.85 6.39
N THR A 166 -16.61 -13.56 6.21
CA THR A 166 -17.40 -14.04 5.08
C THR A 166 -17.89 -12.85 4.27
N GLY A 167 -17.61 -12.85 2.97
CA GLY A 167 -18.10 -11.86 2.00
C GLY A 167 -17.49 -10.47 2.05
N ARG A 168 -16.90 -10.03 3.16
CA ARG A 168 -16.26 -8.71 3.30
C ARG A 168 -15.33 -8.61 4.52
N TYR A 169 -14.47 -7.61 4.52
CA TYR A 169 -13.67 -7.17 5.67
C TYR A 169 -13.65 -5.63 5.74
N GLY A 170 -13.51 -5.06 6.93
CA GLY A 170 -13.40 -3.60 7.08
C GLY A 170 -12.67 -3.22 8.36
N ALA A 171 -12.06 -2.03 8.34
CA ALA A 171 -11.26 -1.51 9.44
C ALA A 171 -11.38 0.03 9.52
N GLU A 172 -11.13 0.56 10.71
CA GLU A 172 -10.86 1.99 10.90
C GLU A 172 -9.46 2.29 10.39
N VAL A 173 -9.34 3.28 9.50
CA VAL A 173 -8.08 3.70 8.89
C VAL A 173 -7.76 5.13 9.35
N PRO A 174 -6.59 5.39 9.95
CA PRO A 174 -6.17 6.74 10.35
C PRO A 174 -6.16 7.72 9.18
N SER A 175 -6.21 9.02 9.50
CA SER A 175 -5.96 10.09 8.52
C SER A 175 -4.62 9.86 7.80
N HIS A 176 -4.62 9.97 6.48
CA HIS A 176 -3.47 9.72 5.58
C HIS A 176 -2.83 8.32 5.68
N GLY A 177 -3.46 7.42 6.43
CA GLY A 177 -2.92 6.11 6.77
C GLY A 177 -3.48 4.99 5.92
N VAL A 178 -3.02 3.78 6.23
CA VAL A 178 -3.46 2.54 5.56
C VAL A 178 -3.74 1.43 6.56
N VAL A 179 -4.64 0.54 6.18
CA VAL A 179 -4.67 -0.84 6.67
C VAL A 179 -4.31 -1.74 5.51
N MET A 180 -3.22 -2.50 5.64
CA MET A 180 -2.77 -3.46 4.63
C MET A 180 -2.95 -4.88 5.15
N VAL A 181 -3.68 -5.70 4.40
CA VAL A 181 -4.04 -7.06 4.80
C VAL A 181 -3.77 -8.08 3.70
N LYS A 182 -3.49 -9.33 4.09
CA LYS A 182 -3.66 -10.51 3.23
C LYS A 182 -5.00 -11.18 3.54
N ILE A 183 -5.74 -11.49 2.49
CA ILE A 183 -7.04 -12.17 2.54
C ILE A 183 -6.89 -13.54 1.88
N ILE A 184 -6.85 -14.56 2.74
CA ILE A 184 -6.41 -15.91 2.42
C ILE A 184 -7.66 -16.80 2.38
N PRO A 185 -8.01 -17.36 1.21
CA PRO A 185 -9.23 -18.14 1.02
C PRO A 185 -9.20 -19.48 1.77
#